data_AF-A0A839HE39-F1
#
_entry.id   AF-A0A839HE39-F1
#
_cell.length_a   1.000
_cell.length_b   1.000
_cell.length_c   1.000
_cell.angle_alpha   90.00
_cell.angle_beta   90.00
_cell.angle_gamma   90.00
#
_symmetry.space_group_name_H-M   'P 1'
#
loop_
_entity.id
_entity.type
_entity.pdbx_description
1 polymer ?
#
loop_
_entity_poly.entity_id
_entity_poly.type
_entity_poly.pdbx_seq_one_letter_code
_entity_poly.pdbx_strand_id
1 'polypeptide(L)'
;MRVNCGAGVSGCAVLDVSILATGIVAPGLPDWSTARAVLRGDERYSAAAPLQVPPPLQLAPNERRRATLPTRLALAAASEATQALPELTNQLHTVFASADGDMHVVDQLCRAIYQQHTLPSPTVFQNSVHNAPAGYWSIAEQCQQPSSSLAAGDGSFAAGLLEAALQCHCTNQAVLLVAVDVPAPELLHPHRPLYCAFACAFLLSANPTAIHALAHLTLSLCPIERPPLSFTRLSNAALETMRLGNPAARSLPLFAALATEQMTSIQLPYWPDLLLDVQVQF
;
A
#
# COMPACT_ATOMS: atom_id res chain seq x y z
N MET A 1 -20.20 16.36 -11.66
CA MET A 1 -19.30 16.51 -12.82
C MET A 1 -19.50 15.29 -13.70
N ARG A 2 -20.13 15.44 -14.88
CA ARG A 2 -20.46 14.30 -15.75
C ARG A 2 -19.22 13.91 -16.54
N VAL A 3 -18.73 12.69 -16.35
CA VAL A 3 -17.77 12.05 -17.24
C VAL A 3 -18.46 11.88 -18.59
N ASN A 4 -17.89 12.48 -19.62
CA ASN A 4 -18.50 12.55 -20.95
C ASN A 4 -18.19 11.22 -21.68
N CYS A 5 -19.00 10.20 -21.47
CA CYS A 5 -18.93 8.98 -22.29
C CYS A 5 -19.55 9.30 -23.66
N GLY A 6 -18.70 9.45 -24.67
CA GLY A 6 -19.12 9.52 -26.07
C GLY A 6 -19.93 8.28 -26.44
N ALA A 7 -21.07 8.50 -27.09
CA ALA A 7 -21.96 7.45 -27.55
C ALA A 7 -21.23 6.48 -28.49
N GLY A 8 -21.12 5.20 -28.11
CA GLY A 8 -20.77 4.11 -29.03
C GLY A 8 -19.69 3.12 -28.60
N VAL A 9 -19.04 3.30 -27.45
CA VAL A 9 -18.14 2.29 -26.87
C VAL A 9 -18.55 2.08 -25.43
N SER A 10 -18.85 0.84 -25.03
CA SER A 10 -18.96 0.45 -23.62
C SER A 10 -17.60 0.63 -22.95
N GLY A 11 -17.22 1.87 -22.65
CA GLY A 11 -15.89 2.24 -22.19
C GLY A 11 -15.75 1.98 -20.71
N CYS A 12 -14.79 1.13 -20.35
CA CYS A 12 -14.23 1.10 -19.01
C CYS A 12 -13.65 2.49 -18.69
N ALA A 13 -13.91 3.04 -17.49
CA ALA A 13 -13.29 4.30 -17.10
C ALA A 13 -11.78 4.11 -16.95
N VAL A 14 -11.00 4.97 -17.61
CA VAL A 14 -9.54 4.89 -17.67
C VAL A 14 -8.93 6.07 -16.89
N LEU A 15 -7.90 5.79 -16.08
CA LEU A 15 -7.12 6.81 -15.37
C LEU A 15 -5.62 6.63 -15.65
N ASP A 16 -4.98 7.69 -16.13
CA ASP A 16 -3.53 7.69 -16.38
C ASP A 16 -2.79 8.41 -15.26
N VAL A 17 -1.77 7.78 -14.68
CA VAL A 17 -0.91 8.37 -13.66
C VAL A 17 0.54 7.90 -13.80
N SER A 18 1.47 8.74 -13.39
CA SER A 18 2.90 8.42 -13.34
C SER A 18 3.30 8.03 -11.92
N ILE A 19 4.14 7.01 -11.77
CA ILE A 19 4.85 6.71 -10.52
C ILE A 19 6.13 7.56 -10.50
N LEU A 20 6.28 8.42 -9.51
CA LEU A 20 7.48 9.26 -9.34
C LEU A 20 8.53 8.58 -8.46
N ALA A 21 8.09 7.84 -7.46
CA ALA A 21 8.94 7.16 -6.49
C ALA A 21 8.17 6.04 -5.79
N THR A 22 8.90 5.13 -5.15
CA THR A 22 8.31 4.01 -4.42
C THR A 22 9.16 3.62 -3.22
N GLY A 23 8.54 2.91 -2.27
CA GLY A 23 9.19 2.34 -1.11
C GLY A 23 8.53 1.02 -0.73
N ILE A 24 9.30 0.11 -0.11
CA ILE A 24 8.85 -1.24 0.24
C ILE A 24 9.56 -1.71 1.50
N VAL A 25 8.80 -2.33 2.41
CA VAL A 25 9.33 -2.95 3.62
C VAL A 25 8.64 -4.28 3.86
N ALA A 26 9.39 -5.37 3.74
CA ALA A 26 8.95 -6.73 3.99
C ALA A 26 10.12 -7.64 4.42
N PRO A 27 9.87 -8.87 4.94
CA PRO A 27 10.92 -9.82 5.25
C PRO A 27 11.79 -10.15 4.03
N GLY A 28 13.08 -9.86 4.12
CA GLY A 28 14.04 -10.01 3.01
C GLY A 28 13.98 -8.93 1.93
N LEU A 29 13.12 -7.91 2.09
CA LEU A 29 12.98 -6.75 1.20
C LEU A 29 12.89 -5.47 2.08
N PRO A 30 14.00 -5.06 2.73
CA PRO A 30 13.99 -3.97 3.70
C PRO A 30 13.82 -2.58 3.08
N ASP A 31 14.13 -2.47 1.78
CA ASP A 31 14.13 -1.24 0.98
C ASP A 31 13.95 -1.59 -0.51
N TRP A 32 13.63 -0.58 -1.31
CA TRP A 32 13.43 -0.67 -2.76
C TRP A 32 14.71 -1.06 -3.49
N SER A 33 15.88 -0.61 -3.04
CA SER A 33 17.16 -0.97 -3.67
C SER A 33 17.37 -2.49 -3.65
N THR A 34 17.22 -3.10 -2.48
CA THR A 34 17.30 -4.55 -2.27
C THR A 34 16.18 -5.27 -3.01
N ALA A 35 14.95 -4.77 -2.93
CA ALA A 35 13.82 -5.37 -3.63
C ALA A 35 14.01 -5.37 -5.14
N ARG A 36 14.53 -4.28 -5.72
CA ARG A 36 14.84 -4.17 -7.14
C ARG A 36 15.88 -5.20 -7.57
N ALA A 37 16.98 -5.36 -6.83
CA ALA A 37 18.00 -6.36 -7.13
C ALA A 37 17.44 -7.79 -7.07
N VAL A 38 16.64 -8.10 -6.05
CA VAL A 38 15.98 -9.41 -5.90
C VAL A 38 14.98 -9.68 -7.03
N LEU A 39 14.14 -8.70 -7.38
CA LEU A 39 13.10 -8.84 -8.41
C LEU A 39 13.68 -8.93 -9.83
N ARG A 40 14.85 -8.33 -10.07
CA ARG A 40 15.63 -8.50 -11.31
C ARG A 40 16.32 -9.86 -11.41
N GLY A 41 16.46 -10.56 -10.27
CA GLY A 41 17.23 -11.80 -10.17
C GLY A 41 18.75 -11.58 -10.01
N ASP A 42 19.18 -10.35 -9.76
CA ASP A 42 20.57 -10.00 -9.46
C ASP A 42 20.98 -10.54 -8.07
N GLU A 43 20.02 -10.62 -7.14
CA GLU A 43 20.18 -11.23 -5.82
C GLU A 43 19.14 -12.31 -5.53
N ARG A 44 19.48 -13.25 -4.66
CA ARG A 44 18.58 -14.34 -4.27
C ARG A 44 17.69 -13.91 -3.10
N TYR A 45 16.38 -13.99 -3.29
CA TYR A 45 15.42 -13.81 -2.19
C TYR A 45 15.60 -14.87 -1.09
N SER A 46 15.59 -14.43 0.17
CA SER A 46 15.61 -15.29 1.35
C SER A 46 14.34 -15.12 2.17
N ALA A 47 13.44 -16.11 2.11
CA ALA A 47 12.20 -16.12 2.90
C ALA A 47 12.42 -16.22 4.42
N ALA A 48 13.62 -16.66 4.84
CA ALA A 48 13.99 -16.76 6.26
C ALA A 48 14.59 -15.46 6.82
N ALA A 49 14.81 -14.44 5.99
CA ALA A 49 15.35 -13.17 6.44
C ALA A 49 14.35 -12.48 7.40
N PRO A 50 14.82 -11.90 8.52
CA PRO A 50 13.94 -11.23 9.46
C PRO A 50 13.34 -9.96 8.84
N LEU A 51 12.17 -9.56 9.34
CA LEU A 51 11.63 -8.23 9.07
C LEU A 51 12.55 -7.17 9.68
N GLN A 52 13.00 -6.23 8.88
CA GLN A 52 13.76 -5.06 9.33
C GLN A 52 12.90 -3.83 9.13
N VAL A 53 12.63 -3.10 10.21
CA VAL A 53 11.83 -1.87 10.17
C VAL A 53 12.67 -0.74 10.75
N PRO A 54 13.03 0.28 9.95
CA PRO A 54 13.77 1.42 10.48
C PRO A 54 12.91 2.15 11.55
N PRO A 55 13.54 2.71 12.60
CA PRO A 55 12.80 3.50 13.58
C PRO A 55 12.28 4.79 12.93
N PRO A 56 11.03 5.23 13.20
CA PRO A 56 10.52 6.48 12.66
C PRO A 56 11.13 7.65 13.45
N LEU A 57 12.26 8.17 12.97
CA LEU A 57 13.08 9.16 13.67
C LEU A 57 12.46 10.56 13.67
N GLN A 58 11.56 10.84 12.72
CA GLN A 58 10.81 12.09 12.58
C GLN A 58 9.77 12.26 13.69
N LEU A 59 9.28 11.16 14.27
CA LEU A 59 8.41 11.22 15.44
C LEU A 59 9.19 11.57 16.70
N ALA A 60 8.62 12.41 17.54
CA ALA A 60 9.14 12.65 18.89
C ALA A 60 9.10 11.36 19.74
N PRO A 61 9.91 11.26 20.80
CA PRO A 61 10.13 9.99 21.51
C PRO A 61 8.87 9.33 22.07
N ASN A 62 7.85 10.12 22.48
CA ASN A 62 6.61 9.58 23.04
C ASN A 62 5.74 8.95 21.96
N GLU A 63 5.59 9.62 20.83
CA GLU A 63 4.84 9.18 19.65
C GLU A 63 5.52 7.94 19.06
N ARG A 64 6.85 7.95 18.95
CA ARG A 64 7.64 6.80 18.47
C ARG A 64 7.42 5.54 19.31
N ARG A 65 7.34 5.68 20.64
CA ARG A 65 7.06 4.56 21.55
C ARG A 65 5.64 4.01 21.43
N ARG A 66 4.70 4.83 20.96
CA ARG A 66 3.27 4.47 20.82
C ARG A 66 2.94 3.91 19.44
N ALA A 67 3.80 4.11 18.45
CA ALA A 67 3.61 3.63 17.09
C ALA A 67 3.65 2.09 17.01
N THR A 68 2.55 1.49 16.59
CA THR A 68 2.41 0.04 16.42
C THR A 68 3.18 -0.46 15.18
N LEU A 69 3.26 -1.79 15.01
CA LEU A 69 4.00 -2.36 13.87
C LEU A 69 3.46 -1.91 12.50
N PRO A 70 2.14 -1.96 12.21
CA PRO A 70 1.58 -1.41 10.96
C PRO A 70 1.97 0.05 10.73
N THR A 71 1.85 0.89 11.76
CA THR A 71 2.23 2.30 11.67
C THR A 71 3.70 2.47 11.33
N ARG A 72 4.61 1.76 12.00
CA ARG A 72 6.05 1.87 11.71
C ARG A 72 6.39 1.40 10.30
N LEU A 73 5.76 0.33 9.82
CA LEU A 73 5.94 -0.17 8.45
C LEU A 73 5.44 0.83 7.41
N ALA A 74 4.25 1.39 7.61
CA ALA A 74 3.67 2.39 6.74
C ALA A 74 4.57 3.63 6.65
N LEU A 75 5.04 4.15 7.79
CA LEU A 75 5.97 5.29 7.82
C LEU A 75 7.32 4.97 7.17
N ALA A 76 7.84 3.76 7.34
CA ALA A 76 9.10 3.37 6.72
C ALA A 76 9.00 3.33 5.19
N ALA A 77 7.96 2.67 4.64
CA ALA A 77 7.74 2.63 3.20
C ALA A 77 7.44 4.03 2.62
N ALA A 78 6.64 4.83 3.33
CA ALA A 78 6.33 6.21 2.95
C ALA A 78 7.58 7.10 2.94
N SER A 79 8.40 7.03 3.99
CA SER A 79 9.64 7.79 4.10
C SER A 79 10.64 7.42 3.01
N GLU A 80 10.71 6.14 2.63
CA GLU A 80 11.55 5.72 1.50
C GLU A 80 11.04 6.31 0.18
N ALA A 81 9.73 6.23 -0.09
CA ALA A 81 9.13 6.77 -1.30
C ALA A 81 9.26 8.29 -1.44
N THR A 82 9.43 9.03 -0.34
CA THR A 82 9.56 10.50 -0.37
C THR A 82 10.97 11.01 -0.11
N GLN A 83 11.94 10.13 0.20
CA GLN A 83 13.30 10.52 0.58
C GLN A 83 14.00 11.38 -0.48
N ALA A 84 13.77 11.08 -1.77
CA ALA A 84 14.38 11.80 -2.87
C ALA A 84 13.68 13.13 -3.21
N LEU A 85 12.51 13.41 -2.62
CA LEU A 85 11.67 14.58 -2.87
C LEU A 85 11.22 15.22 -1.54
N PRO A 86 12.16 15.62 -0.67
CA PRO A 86 11.85 16.12 0.68
C PRO A 86 10.96 17.37 0.65
N GLU A 87 11.08 18.22 -0.37
CA GLU A 87 10.28 19.43 -0.56
C GLU A 87 8.79 19.16 -0.79
N LEU A 88 8.43 17.98 -1.29
CA LEU A 88 7.04 17.59 -1.51
C LEU A 88 6.43 16.97 -0.26
N THR A 89 7.23 16.36 0.62
CA THR A 89 6.77 15.41 1.65
C THR A 89 5.63 15.96 2.53
N ASN A 90 5.69 17.23 2.95
CA ASN A 90 4.67 17.87 3.78
C ASN A 90 3.50 18.51 2.99
N GLN A 91 3.52 18.40 1.66
CA GLN A 91 2.50 18.88 0.73
C GLN A 91 1.75 17.74 0.02
N LEU A 92 2.05 16.48 0.35
CA LEU A 92 1.42 15.34 -0.27
C LEU A 92 0.02 15.10 0.30
N HIS A 93 -0.96 15.04 -0.60
CA HIS A 93 -2.18 14.29 -0.33
C HIS A 93 -1.81 12.83 -0.09
N THR A 94 -2.52 12.13 0.80
CA THR A 94 -2.19 10.75 1.14
C THR A 94 -3.40 9.82 1.09
N VAL A 95 -3.16 8.59 0.67
CA VAL A 95 -4.13 7.49 0.71
C VAL A 95 -3.47 6.33 1.45
N PHE A 96 -4.02 5.95 2.59
CA PHE A 96 -3.60 4.77 3.34
C PHE A 96 -4.57 3.62 3.10
N ALA A 97 -4.06 2.45 2.75
CA ALA A 97 -4.85 1.26 2.50
C ALA A 97 -4.40 0.11 3.40
N SER A 98 -5.36 -0.56 4.04
CA SER A 98 -5.12 -1.80 4.78
C SER A 98 -6.40 -2.62 4.75
N ALA A 99 -6.27 -3.94 4.59
CA ALA A 99 -7.42 -4.85 4.58
C ALA A 99 -8.19 -4.83 5.90
N ASP A 100 -7.47 -4.92 7.02
CA ASP A 100 -8.06 -5.21 8.33
C ASP A 100 -7.60 -4.24 9.43
N GLY A 101 -6.66 -3.33 9.13
CA GLY A 101 -6.06 -2.43 10.12
C GLY A 101 -5.23 -3.18 11.17
N ASP A 102 -5.12 -2.60 12.37
CA ASP A 102 -4.32 -3.18 13.46
C ASP A 102 -5.16 -4.13 14.34
N MET A 103 -5.30 -5.37 13.88
CA MET A 103 -6.01 -6.43 14.59
C MET A 103 -5.41 -6.75 15.98
N HIS A 104 -4.11 -6.48 16.20
CA HIS A 104 -3.48 -6.69 17.50
C HIS A 104 -4.01 -5.69 18.54
N VAL A 105 -4.16 -4.42 18.15
CA VAL A 105 -4.76 -3.40 19.03
C VAL A 105 -6.22 -3.74 19.32
N VAL A 106 -6.98 -4.19 18.32
CA VAL A 106 -8.38 -4.59 18.52
C VAL A 106 -8.49 -5.77 19.50
N ASP A 107 -7.69 -6.83 19.33
CA ASP A 107 -7.65 -7.97 20.26
C ASP A 107 -7.27 -7.53 21.68
N GLN A 108 -6.26 -6.66 21.82
CA GLN A 108 -5.84 -6.11 23.12
C GLN A 108 -6.99 -5.37 23.81
N LEU A 109 -7.73 -4.53 23.07
CA LEU A 109 -8.87 -3.78 23.59
C LEU A 109 -10.02 -4.71 24.01
N CYS A 110 -10.38 -5.68 23.17
CA CYS A 110 -11.42 -6.65 23.49
C CYS A 110 -11.07 -7.45 24.75
N ARG A 111 -9.82 -7.88 24.93
CA ARG A 111 -9.37 -8.58 26.13
C ARG A 111 -9.40 -7.71 27.38
N ALA A 112 -8.97 -6.44 27.28
CA ALA A 112 -9.02 -5.51 28.41
C ALA A 112 -10.47 -5.33 28.92
N ILE A 113 -11.42 -5.14 28.00
CA ILE A 113 -12.83 -4.98 28.33
C ILE A 113 -13.41 -6.28 28.91
N TYR A 114 -13.20 -7.41 28.24
CA TYR A 114 -13.85 -8.67 28.59
C TYR A 114 -13.23 -9.35 29.82
N GLN A 115 -11.90 -9.38 29.92
CA GLN A 115 -11.20 -10.13 30.96
C GLN A 115 -10.83 -9.27 32.17
N GLN A 116 -10.44 -8.02 31.94
CA GLN A 116 -9.90 -7.16 33.01
C GLN A 116 -10.97 -6.21 33.56
N HIS A 117 -12.11 -6.07 32.88
CA HIS A 117 -13.15 -5.08 33.20
C HIS A 117 -12.59 -3.66 33.36
N THR A 118 -11.48 -3.36 32.67
CA THR A 118 -10.83 -2.06 32.69
C THR A 118 -11.27 -1.25 31.48
N LEU A 119 -11.36 0.07 31.68
CA LEU A 119 -11.56 0.98 30.55
C LEU A 119 -10.32 0.94 29.64
N PRO A 120 -10.49 0.89 28.31
CA PRO A 120 -9.42 1.05 27.34
C PRO A 120 -8.51 2.24 27.66
N SER A 121 -7.20 2.03 27.62
CA SER A 121 -6.26 3.15 27.67
C SER A 121 -6.49 4.08 26.47
N PRO A 122 -6.64 5.40 26.66
CA PRO A 122 -6.79 6.35 25.55
C PRO A 122 -5.64 6.24 24.53
N THR A 123 -4.43 5.93 24.99
CA THR A 123 -3.25 5.75 24.13
C THR A 123 -3.29 4.47 23.30
N VAL A 124 -3.97 3.42 23.77
CA VAL A 124 -4.20 2.20 22.98
C VAL A 124 -5.34 2.44 22.01
N PHE A 125 -6.41 3.09 22.46
CA PHE A 125 -7.58 3.38 21.63
C PHE A 125 -7.26 4.24 20.40
N GLN A 126 -6.39 5.26 20.51
CA GLN A 126 -5.98 6.05 19.34
C GLN A 126 -5.29 5.23 18.24
N ASN A 127 -4.73 4.05 18.56
CA ASN A 127 -4.10 3.16 17.58
C ASN A 127 -5.10 2.14 16.99
N SER A 128 -6.35 2.08 17.47
CA SER A 128 -7.34 1.10 17.00
C SER A 128 -8.11 1.56 15.76
N VAL A 129 -8.04 2.86 15.45
CA VAL A 129 -8.69 3.42 14.27
C VAL A 129 -7.85 3.12 13.03
N HIS A 130 -8.52 2.83 11.92
CA HIS A 130 -7.87 2.44 10.66
C HIS A 130 -6.92 3.53 10.13
N ASN A 131 -7.25 4.79 10.37
CA ASN A 131 -6.44 5.95 9.96
C ASN A 131 -5.28 6.29 10.92
N ALA A 132 -4.97 5.45 11.92
CA ALA A 132 -3.84 5.71 12.82
C ALA A 132 -2.52 5.95 12.06
N PRO A 133 -2.11 5.11 11.06
CA PRO A 133 -0.91 5.36 10.28
C PRO A 133 -0.88 6.75 9.60
N ALA A 134 -2.03 7.19 9.05
CA ALA A 134 -2.18 8.51 8.46
C ALA A 134 -1.97 9.64 9.47
N GLY A 135 -2.50 9.49 10.69
CA GLY A 135 -2.29 10.43 11.78
C GLY A 135 -0.82 10.55 12.18
N TYR A 136 -0.10 9.43 12.30
CA TYR A 136 1.33 9.47 12.59
C TYR A 136 2.15 10.07 11.44
N TRP A 137 1.78 9.84 10.19
CA TRP A 137 2.43 10.48 9.04
C TRP A 137 2.27 12.00 9.10
N SER A 138 1.05 12.48 9.33
CA SER A 138 0.77 13.91 9.49
C SER A 138 1.61 14.56 10.58
N ILE A 139 1.79 13.86 11.72
CA ILE A 139 2.63 14.35 12.82
C ILE A 139 4.13 14.32 12.45
N ALA A 140 4.60 13.19 11.91
CA ALA A 140 6.01 12.98 11.57
C ALA A 140 6.51 14.00 10.54
N GLU A 141 5.73 14.20 9.49
CA GLU A 141 6.12 15.04 8.35
C GLU A 141 5.52 16.46 8.41
N GLN A 142 4.80 16.79 9.49
CA GLN A 142 4.07 18.05 9.61
C GLN A 142 3.12 18.30 8.43
N CYS A 143 2.60 17.23 7.83
CA CYS A 143 1.74 17.27 6.66
C CYS A 143 0.29 17.56 7.09
N GLN A 144 -0.26 18.70 6.67
CA GLN A 144 -1.63 19.12 6.95
C GLN A 144 -2.58 18.93 5.75
N GLN A 145 -2.12 18.21 4.72
CA GLN A 145 -2.89 17.98 3.50
C GLN A 145 -3.96 16.89 3.71
N PRO A 146 -4.96 16.82 2.81
CA PRO A 146 -5.97 15.77 2.85
C PRO A 146 -5.37 14.36 2.91
N SER A 147 -5.93 13.55 3.80
CA SER A 147 -5.57 12.15 3.97
C SER A 147 -6.81 11.28 4.01
N SER A 148 -6.81 10.20 3.24
CA SER A 148 -7.86 9.18 3.25
C SER A 148 -7.31 7.86 3.76
N SER A 149 -8.14 7.08 4.46
CA SER A 149 -7.81 5.72 4.87
C SER A 149 -8.94 4.79 4.48
N LEU A 150 -8.62 3.69 3.79
CA LEU A 150 -9.62 2.79 3.21
C LEU A 150 -9.30 1.32 3.42
N ALA A 151 -10.36 0.51 3.38
CA ALA A 151 -10.30 -0.94 3.46
C ALA A 151 -11.25 -1.54 2.41
N ALA A 152 -10.74 -2.52 1.66
CA ALA A 152 -11.49 -3.30 0.68
C ALA A 152 -11.07 -4.79 0.73
N GLY A 153 -10.75 -5.29 1.94
CA GLY A 153 -10.27 -6.66 2.13
C GLY A 153 -9.02 -6.96 1.29
N ASP A 154 -9.02 -8.08 0.57
CA ASP A 154 -7.90 -8.46 -0.31
C ASP A 154 -7.68 -7.50 -1.49
N GLY A 155 -8.67 -6.66 -1.80
CA GLY A 155 -8.61 -5.62 -2.83
C GLY A 155 -8.09 -4.27 -2.34
N SER A 156 -7.72 -4.13 -1.06
CA SER A 156 -7.30 -2.84 -0.48
C SER A 156 -6.19 -2.13 -1.25
N PHE A 157 -5.17 -2.85 -1.74
CA PHE A 157 -4.12 -2.23 -2.54
C PHE A 157 -4.65 -1.64 -3.85
N ALA A 158 -5.47 -2.40 -4.60
CA ALA A 158 -6.05 -1.92 -5.85
C ALA A 158 -7.01 -0.75 -5.63
N ALA A 159 -7.82 -0.80 -4.56
CA ALA A 159 -8.69 0.30 -4.17
C ALA A 159 -7.90 1.56 -3.79
N GLY A 160 -6.80 1.40 -3.07
CA GLY A 160 -5.86 2.48 -2.74
C GLY A 160 -5.23 3.10 -3.98
N LEU A 161 -4.79 2.28 -4.94
CA LEU A 161 -4.22 2.74 -6.20
C LEU A 161 -5.22 3.53 -7.03
N LEU A 162 -6.46 3.03 -7.14
CA LEU A 162 -7.52 3.71 -7.86
C LEU A 162 -7.91 5.04 -7.19
N GLU A 163 -8.06 5.06 -5.87
CA GLU A 163 -8.37 6.27 -5.10
C GLU A 163 -7.26 7.32 -5.23
N ALA A 164 -6.00 6.92 -5.09
CA ALA A 164 -4.87 7.83 -5.22
C ALA A 164 -4.79 8.42 -6.63
N ALA A 165 -5.01 7.61 -7.67
CA ALA A 165 -5.07 8.09 -9.04
C ALA A 165 -6.23 9.07 -9.30
N LEU A 166 -7.42 8.77 -8.75
CA LEU A 166 -8.57 9.68 -8.80
C LEU A 166 -8.26 11.02 -8.11
N GLN A 167 -7.62 10.99 -6.95
CA GLN A 167 -7.22 12.21 -6.25
C GLN A 167 -6.21 13.02 -7.08
N CYS A 168 -5.21 12.38 -7.70
CA CYS A 168 -4.26 13.06 -8.59
C CYS A 168 -4.98 13.86 -9.68
N HIS A 169 -5.99 13.26 -10.34
CA HIS A 169 -6.77 13.91 -11.39
C HIS A 169 -7.70 15.00 -10.86
N CYS A 170 -8.37 14.75 -9.73
CA CYS A 170 -9.34 15.69 -9.16
C CYS A 170 -8.68 16.95 -8.58
N THR A 171 -7.46 16.84 -8.04
CA THR A 171 -6.78 17.92 -7.33
C THR A 171 -5.60 18.50 -8.11
N ASN A 172 -5.14 17.81 -9.16
CA ASN A 172 -3.90 18.11 -9.86
C ASN A 172 -2.69 18.21 -8.92
N GLN A 173 -2.71 17.42 -7.83
CA GLN A 173 -1.62 17.30 -6.86
C GLN A 173 -1.01 15.90 -6.93
N ALA A 174 0.25 15.77 -6.48
CA ALA A 174 0.83 14.46 -6.25
C ALA A 174 0.20 13.79 -5.02
N VAL A 175 0.01 12.48 -5.07
CA VAL A 175 -0.63 11.70 -4.01
C VAL A 175 0.27 10.54 -3.62
N LEU A 176 0.51 10.39 -2.32
CA LEU A 176 1.23 9.26 -1.76
C LEU A 176 0.25 8.17 -1.35
N LEU A 177 0.25 7.06 -2.10
CA LEU A 177 -0.40 5.83 -1.68
C LEU A 177 0.53 5.08 -0.73
N VAL A 178 0.01 4.63 0.41
CA VAL A 178 0.69 3.71 1.33
C VAL A 178 -0.24 2.54 1.61
N ALA A 179 0.22 1.31 1.36
CA ALA A 179 -0.51 0.10 1.71
C ALA A 179 0.26 -0.70 2.75
N VAL A 180 -0.42 -1.19 3.77
CA VAL A 180 0.20 -1.95 4.87
C VAL A 180 -0.73 -3.01 5.41
N ASP A 181 -0.22 -4.22 5.64
CA ASP A 181 -0.92 -5.26 6.39
C ASP A 181 0.08 -6.10 7.19
N VAL A 182 -0.35 -6.57 8.36
CA VAL A 182 0.45 -7.41 9.25
C VAL A 182 -0.32 -8.67 9.65
N PRO A 183 0.35 -9.76 10.07
CA PRO A 183 -0.31 -10.94 10.60
C PRO A 183 -1.32 -10.61 11.69
N ALA A 184 -2.45 -11.29 11.68
CA ALA A 184 -3.43 -11.21 12.76
C ALA A 184 -2.85 -11.84 14.06
N PRO A 185 -3.32 -11.44 15.25
CA PRO A 185 -3.01 -12.15 16.48
C PRO A 185 -3.53 -13.59 16.45
N GLU A 186 -2.98 -14.45 17.30
CA GLU A 186 -3.19 -15.91 17.28
C GLU A 186 -4.67 -16.34 17.19
N LEU A 187 -5.58 -15.69 17.92
CA LEU A 187 -7.00 -16.04 17.92
C LEU A 187 -7.74 -15.63 16.63
N LEU A 188 -7.27 -14.60 15.95
CA LEU A 188 -7.88 -14.08 14.72
C LEU A 188 -7.25 -14.69 13.46
N HIS A 189 -6.01 -15.16 13.55
CA HIS A 189 -5.25 -15.71 12.42
C HIS A 189 -5.97 -16.85 11.67
N PRO A 190 -6.65 -17.83 12.32
CA PRO A 190 -7.40 -18.86 11.60
C PRO A 190 -8.55 -18.31 10.73
N HIS A 191 -9.07 -17.14 11.05
CA HIS A 191 -10.18 -16.50 10.34
C HIS A 191 -9.70 -15.48 9.31
N ARG A 192 -8.50 -14.90 9.51
CA ARG A 192 -7.85 -13.96 8.61
C ARG A 192 -6.36 -14.27 8.49
N PRO A 193 -5.98 -15.30 7.70
CA PRO A 193 -4.60 -15.75 7.63
C PRO A 193 -3.76 -14.78 6.79
N LEU A 194 -2.92 -14.02 7.47
CA LEU A 194 -1.90 -13.14 6.89
C LEU A 194 -0.54 -13.63 7.36
N TYR A 195 0.31 -14.08 6.43
CA TYR A 195 1.51 -14.87 6.77
C TYR A 195 2.78 -14.06 6.98
N CYS A 196 2.79 -12.80 6.54
CA CYS A 196 3.93 -11.91 6.69
C CYS A 196 3.46 -10.46 6.84
N ALA A 197 4.29 -9.64 7.47
CA ALA A 197 4.12 -8.21 7.43
C ALA A 197 4.62 -7.66 6.09
N PHE A 198 3.91 -6.68 5.55
CA PHE A 198 4.29 -6.03 4.30
C PHE A 198 3.80 -4.59 4.31
N ALA A 199 4.63 -3.65 3.86
CA ALA A 199 4.21 -2.32 3.49
C ALA A 199 4.85 -1.89 2.18
N CYS A 200 4.13 -1.06 1.44
CA CYS A 200 4.66 -0.38 0.27
C CYS A 200 4.09 1.03 0.16
N ALA A 201 4.79 1.89 -0.55
CA ALA A 201 4.32 3.21 -0.92
C ALA A 201 4.62 3.53 -2.39
N PHE A 202 3.73 4.31 -3.01
CA PHE A 202 3.88 4.82 -4.36
C PHE A 202 3.51 6.29 -4.38
N LEU A 203 4.44 7.14 -4.81
CA LEU A 203 4.18 8.54 -5.07
C LEU A 203 3.67 8.70 -6.50
N LEU A 204 2.44 9.15 -6.65
CA LEU A 204 1.73 9.23 -7.93
C LEU A 204 1.51 10.68 -8.36
N SER A 205 1.43 10.91 -9.66
CA SER A 205 1.06 12.20 -10.25
C SER A 205 0.27 12.01 -11.54
N ALA A 206 -0.77 12.82 -11.76
CA ALA A 206 -1.50 12.84 -13.03
C ALA A 206 -0.79 13.67 -14.12
N ASN A 207 0.33 14.34 -13.79
CA ASN A 207 1.05 15.18 -14.75
C ASN A 207 2.11 14.38 -15.52
N PRO A 208 1.93 14.15 -16.84
CA PRO A 208 2.85 13.35 -17.66
C PRO A 208 4.19 14.06 -17.94
N THR A 209 4.32 15.35 -17.60
CA THR A 209 5.57 16.11 -17.81
C THR A 209 6.57 16.02 -16.66
N ALA A 210 6.34 15.12 -15.70
CA ALA A 210 7.32 14.86 -14.64
C ALA A 210 8.60 14.25 -15.24
N ILE A 211 9.68 15.03 -15.28
CA ILE A 211 10.97 14.72 -15.95
C ILE A 211 11.68 13.47 -15.37
N HIS A 212 11.11 12.82 -14.35
CA HIS A 212 11.71 11.69 -13.62
C HIS A 212 10.69 10.62 -13.17
N ALA A 213 9.65 10.34 -13.96
CA ALA A 213 8.75 9.22 -13.66
C ALA A 213 9.49 7.87 -13.76
N LEU A 214 9.24 6.97 -12.81
CA LEU A 214 9.69 5.58 -12.84
C LEU A 214 8.89 4.75 -13.85
N ALA A 215 7.60 5.07 -14.03
CA ALA A 215 6.70 4.43 -14.99
C ALA A 215 5.42 5.26 -15.15
N HIS A 216 4.71 5.03 -16.25
CA HIS A 216 3.35 5.48 -16.49
C HIS A 216 2.38 4.30 -16.37
N LEU A 217 1.27 4.53 -15.67
CA LEU A 217 0.21 3.56 -15.44
C LEU A 217 -1.06 4.02 -16.14
N THR A 218 -1.72 3.09 -16.82
CA THR A 218 -3.10 3.25 -17.27
C THR A 218 -3.96 2.26 -16.48
N LEU A 219 -4.87 2.78 -15.66
CA LEU A 219 -5.74 2.01 -14.78
C LEU A 219 -7.12 1.84 -15.40
N SER A 220 -7.66 0.62 -15.40
CA SER A 220 -8.98 0.29 -15.93
C SER A 220 -9.72 -0.68 -14.99
N LEU A 221 -10.93 -0.33 -14.58
CA LEU A 221 -11.78 -1.18 -13.75
C LEU A 221 -12.64 -2.11 -14.61
N CYS A 222 -12.26 -3.38 -14.69
CA CYS A 222 -12.83 -4.34 -15.64
C CYS A 222 -13.74 -5.37 -14.95
N PRO A 223 -14.91 -5.72 -15.54
CA PRO A 223 -15.68 -6.88 -15.13
C PRO A 223 -14.87 -8.17 -15.27
N ILE A 224 -15.10 -9.11 -14.34
CA ILE A 224 -14.55 -10.46 -14.44
C ILE A 224 -15.45 -11.28 -15.37
N GLU A 225 -15.01 -11.50 -16.61
CA GLU A 225 -15.87 -12.12 -17.62
C GLU A 225 -16.05 -13.64 -17.45
N ARG A 226 -14.99 -14.40 -17.06
CA ARG A 226 -15.06 -15.85 -16.81
C ARG A 226 -14.02 -16.33 -15.78
N PRO A 227 -14.41 -17.09 -14.75
CA PRO A 227 -13.46 -17.82 -13.90
C PRO A 227 -12.76 -18.97 -14.65
N PRO A 228 -11.58 -19.43 -14.20
CA PRO A 228 -10.91 -19.03 -12.97
C PRO A 228 -10.17 -17.70 -13.11
N LEU A 229 -10.25 -16.88 -12.06
CA LEU A 229 -9.49 -15.65 -11.94
C LEU A 229 -7.99 -15.93 -11.91
N SER A 230 -7.25 -15.39 -12.89
CA SER A 230 -5.79 -15.41 -12.90
C SER A 230 -5.25 -14.00 -12.73
N PHE A 231 -5.25 -13.49 -11.49
CA PHE A 231 -4.49 -12.28 -11.16
C PHE A 231 -3.00 -12.49 -11.47
N THR A 232 -2.30 -11.42 -11.84
CA THR A 232 -0.89 -11.49 -12.22
C THR A 232 -0.04 -12.05 -11.08
N ARG A 233 0.83 -13.02 -11.42
CA ARG A 233 1.65 -13.79 -10.48
C ARG A 233 3.12 -13.45 -10.63
N LEU A 234 3.91 -13.76 -9.62
CA LEU A 234 5.36 -13.74 -9.69
C LEU A 234 5.89 -15.10 -10.12
N SER A 235 7.00 -15.10 -10.87
CA SER A 235 7.69 -16.34 -11.28
C SER A 235 8.44 -16.99 -10.10
N ASN A 236 8.92 -16.20 -9.14
CA ASN A 236 9.57 -16.69 -7.94
C ASN A 236 8.54 -17.19 -6.92
N ALA A 237 8.56 -18.50 -6.62
CA ALA A 237 7.58 -19.14 -5.76
C ALA A 237 7.53 -18.59 -4.32
N ALA A 238 8.67 -18.16 -3.76
CA ALA A 238 8.72 -17.62 -2.40
C ALA A 238 8.12 -16.20 -2.34
N LEU A 239 8.40 -15.37 -3.35
CA LEU A 239 7.75 -14.06 -3.48
C LEU A 239 6.26 -14.20 -3.82
N GLU A 240 5.87 -15.20 -4.61
CA GLU A 240 4.46 -15.48 -4.89
C GLU A 240 3.71 -15.92 -3.62
N THR A 241 4.38 -16.67 -2.74
CA THR A 241 3.83 -17.02 -1.41
C THR A 241 3.57 -15.77 -0.57
N MET A 242 4.53 -14.82 -0.55
CA MET A 242 4.35 -13.52 0.10
C MET A 242 3.18 -12.73 -0.52
N ARG A 243 3.13 -12.63 -1.85
CA ARG A 243 2.05 -11.95 -2.59
C ARG A 243 0.68 -12.52 -2.24
N LEU A 244 0.58 -13.86 -2.11
CA LEU A 244 -0.65 -14.56 -1.75
C LEU A 244 -1.03 -14.40 -0.28
N GLY A 245 -0.03 -14.26 0.61
CA GLY A 245 -0.20 -14.22 2.05
C GLY A 245 -0.47 -12.84 2.65
N ASN A 246 -0.52 -11.78 1.86
CA ASN A 246 -0.73 -10.42 2.36
C ASN A 246 -1.40 -9.51 1.28
N PRO A 247 -2.53 -8.83 1.58
CA PRO A 247 -3.23 -7.94 0.65
C PRO A 247 -2.39 -6.75 0.15
N ALA A 248 -1.62 -6.09 1.00
CA ALA A 248 -0.67 -5.06 0.55
C ALA A 248 0.41 -5.64 -0.39
N ALA A 249 0.82 -6.90 -0.19
CA ALA A 249 1.78 -7.58 -1.06
C ALA A 249 1.22 -7.91 -2.45
N ARG A 250 -0.08 -7.70 -2.73
CA ARG A 250 -0.64 -7.74 -4.09
C ARG A 250 0.01 -6.73 -5.03
N SER A 251 0.73 -5.75 -4.49
CA SER A 251 1.58 -4.80 -5.22
C SER A 251 2.84 -5.39 -5.84
N LEU A 252 3.31 -6.58 -5.42
CA LEU A 252 4.59 -7.13 -5.88
C LEU A 252 4.74 -7.28 -7.40
N PRO A 253 3.73 -7.65 -8.20
CA PRO A 253 3.85 -7.64 -9.66
C PRO A 253 4.17 -6.26 -10.24
N LEU A 254 3.66 -5.18 -9.62
CA LEU A 254 3.97 -3.81 -10.03
C LEU A 254 5.43 -3.48 -9.71
N PHE A 255 5.91 -3.84 -8.53
CA PHE A 255 7.34 -3.75 -8.20
C PHE A 255 8.22 -4.56 -9.16
N ALA A 256 7.80 -5.76 -9.56
CA ALA A 256 8.54 -6.58 -10.51
C ALA A 256 8.64 -5.91 -11.89
N ALA A 257 7.56 -5.29 -12.37
CA ALA A 257 7.56 -4.50 -13.59
C ALA A 257 8.52 -3.30 -13.48
N LEU A 258 8.45 -2.54 -12.39
CA LEU A 258 9.36 -1.41 -12.11
C LEU A 258 10.84 -1.83 -12.02
N ALA A 259 11.12 -3.01 -11.45
CA ALA A 259 12.49 -3.49 -11.28
C ALA A 259 13.13 -3.89 -12.61
N THR A 260 12.33 -4.51 -13.48
CA THR A 260 12.76 -5.05 -14.78
C THR A 260 12.57 -4.08 -15.93
N GLU A 261 11.87 -2.96 -15.71
CA GLU A 261 11.52 -1.96 -16.72
C GLU A 261 10.79 -2.59 -17.93
N GLN A 262 9.95 -3.59 -17.65
CA GLN A 262 9.18 -4.32 -18.66
C GLN A 262 7.76 -3.80 -18.76
N MET A 263 7.37 -3.41 -19.97
CA MET A 263 5.98 -3.09 -20.29
C MET A 263 5.10 -4.34 -20.09
N THR A 264 4.06 -4.23 -19.28
CA THR A 264 3.19 -5.36 -18.93
C THR A 264 1.81 -4.90 -18.52
N SER A 265 0.85 -5.82 -18.58
CA SER A 265 -0.48 -5.69 -17.97
C SER A 265 -0.49 -6.46 -16.64
N ILE A 266 -1.00 -5.81 -15.59
CA ILE A 266 -1.12 -6.38 -14.25
C ILE A 266 -2.59 -6.39 -13.86
N GLN A 267 -3.11 -7.58 -13.57
CA GLN A 267 -4.47 -7.76 -13.06
C GLN A 267 -4.44 -7.92 -11.55
N LEU A 268 -5.03 -6.96 -10.84
CA LEU A 268 -5.11 -6.93 -9.38
C LEU A 268 -6.53 -7.26 -8.90
N PRO A 269 -6.68 -7.96 -7.77
CA PRO A 269 -7.98 -8.14 -7.13
C PRO A 269 -8.52 -6.78 -6.67
N TYR A 270 -9.80 -6.51 -6.93
CA TYR A 270 -10.47 -5.29 -6.45
C TYR A 270 -11.77 -5.61 -5.69
N TRP A 271 -12.74 -6.26 -6.35
CA TRP A 271 -14.03 -6.67 -5.76
C TRP A 271 -14.44 -8.04 -6.36
N PRO A 272 -15.35 -8.84 -5.77
CA PRO A 272 -15.66 -10.18 -6.28
C PRO A 272 -15.92 -10.30 -7.79
N ASP A 273 -16.55 -9.28 -8.41
CA ASP A 273 -16.89 -9.28 -9.84
C ASP A 273 -16.08 -8.25 -10.67
N LEU A 274 -15.11 -7.58 -10.05
CA LEU A 274 -14.29 -6.54 -10.66
C LEU A 274 -12.80 -6.74 -10.37
N LEU A 275 -11.98 -6.53 -11.39
CA LEU A 275 -10.52 -6.46 -11.25
C LEU A 275 -10.03 -5.07 -11.68
N LEU A 276 -8.88 -4.68 -11.13
CA LEU A 276 -8.15 -3.52 -11.64
C LEU A 276 -7.08 -4.01 -12.62
N ASP A 277 -7.23 -3.65 -13.89
CA ASP A 277 -6.20 -3.81 -14.90
C ASP A 277 -5.27 -2.59 -14.86
N VAL A 278 -3.96 -2.85 -14.80
CA VAL A 278 -2.92 -1.83 -14.72
C VAL A 278 -1.94 -2.08 -15.84
N GLN A 279 -1.98 -1.25 -16.89
CA GLN A 279 -0.97 -1.24 -17.92
C GLN A 279 0.22 -0.41 -17.45
N VAL A 280 1.43 -0.96 -17.52
CA VAL A 280 2.67 -0.31 -17.08
C VAL A 280 3.54 0.00 -18.30
N GLN A 281 3.99 1.25 -18.41
CA GLN A 281 4.85 1.77 -19.48
C GLN A 281 6.04 2.55 -18.87
N PHE A 282 7.15 2.64 -19.60
CA PHE A 282 8.40 3.31 -19.18
C PHE A 282 8.82 4.34 -20.21
#